data_AF-C4K5D9-F1
#
_entry.id   AF-C4K5D9-F1
#
_cell.length_a   1.000
_cell.length_b   1.000
_cell.length_c   1.000
_cell.angle_alpha   90.00
_cell.angle_beta   90.00
_cell.angle_gamma   90.00
#
_symmetry.space_group_name_H-M   'P 1'
#
loop_
_entity.id
_entity.type
_entity.pdbx_description
1 polymer ?
#
loop_
_entity_poly.entity_id
_entity_poly.type
_entity_poly.pdbx_seq_one_letter_code
_entity_poly.pdbx_strand_id
1 'polypeptide(L)'
;MALELLIGAYVEWRQHRDGIDKEGHFYKTQSQDGNVMIRPHPQVAMMADAWKRLRSMLTEFGMTPASRSKVPSPEPGSLDPFSKFLSAREE
;
A
#
# COMPACT_ATOMS: atom_id res chain seq x y z
N MET A 1 -0.17 -3.80 18.48
CA MET A 1 0.70 -2.63 18.21
C MET A 1 0.98 -2.43 16.71
N ALA A 2 1.51 -3.41 15.96
CA ALA A 2 1.82 -3.21 14.53
C ALA A 2 0.59 -2.89 13.64
N LEU A 3 -0.56 -3.54 13.88
CA LEU A 3 -1.81 -3.27 13.15
C LEU A 3 -2.34 -1.85 13.42
N GLU A 4 -2.23 -1.39 14.66
CA GLU A 4 -2.69 -0.08 15.08
C GLU A 4 -1.89 1.04 14.38
N LEU A 5 -0.56 0.88 14.29
CA LEU A 5 0.31 1.79 13.56
C LEU A 5 -0.01 1.81 12.05
N LEU A 6 -0.32 0.65 11.46
CA LEU A 6 -0.73 0.56 10.05
C LEU A 6 -2.03 1.33 9.81
N ILE A 7 -3.03 1.13 10.67
CA ILE A 7 -4.32 1.83 10.58
C ILE A 7 -4.12 3.33 10.80
N GLY A 8 -3.31 3.73 11.78
CA GLY A 8 -2.98 5.13 12.04
C GLY A 8 -2.37 5.83 10.82
N ALA A 9 -1.38 5.21 10.17
CA ALA A 9 -0.77 5.72 8.95
C ALA A 9 -1.77 5.83 7.78
N TYR A 10 -2.70 4.88 7.66
CA TYR A 10 -3.76 4.93 6.65
C TYR A 10 -4.74 6.08 6.89
N VAL A 11 -5.16 6.29 8.14
CA VAL A 11 -6.07 7.39 8.52
C VAL A 11 -5.42 8.74 8.26
N GLU A 12 -4.14 8.90 8.65
CA GLU A 12 -3.37 10.12 8.38
C GLU A 12 -3.29 10.42 6.87
N TRP A 13 -2.99 9.40 6.07
CA TRP A 13 -2.98 9.53 4.61
C TRP A 13 -4.35 9.94 4.04
N ARG A 14 -5.45 9.37 4.56
CA ARG A 14 -6.82 9.75 4.15
C ARG A 14 -7.14 11.19 4.49
N GLN A 15 -6.79 11.64 5.70
CA GLN A 15 -7.01 13.02 6.12
C GLN A 15 -6.27 14.02 5.22
N HIS A 16 -5.00 13.76 4.89
CA HIS A 16 -4.25 14.60 3.96
C HIS A 16 -4.84 14.58 2.55
N ARG A 17 -5.29 13.42 2.07
CA ARG A 17 -5.95 13.30 0.78
C ARG A 17 -7.24 14.11 0.71
N ASP A 18 -8.08 14.04 1.74
CA ASP A 18 -9.35 14.77 1.78
C ASP A 18 -9.11 16.30 1.88
N GLY A 19 -8.01 16.73 2.51
CA GLY A 19 -7.57 18.13 2.52
C GLY A 19 -7.14 18.62 1.13
N ILE A 20 -6.30 17.83 0.45
CA ILE A 20 -5.82 18.13 -0.91
C ILE A 20 -6.96 18.14 -1.93
N ASP A 21 -7.97 17.28 -1.78
CA ASP A 21 -9.13 17.24 -2.68
C ASP A 21 -9.95 18.53 -2.61
N LYS A 22 -9.94 19.21 -1.45
CA LYS A 22 -10.60 20.50 -1.24
C LYS A 22 -9.75 21.70 -1.64
N GLU A 23 -8.46 21.69 -1.28
CA GLU A 23 -7.57 22.85 -1.40
C GLU A 23 -6.72 22.84 -2.68
N GLY A 24 -6.58 21.68 -3.30
CA GLY A 24 -5.72 21.45 -4.46
C GLY A 24 -4.26 21.15 -4.08
N HIS A 25 -3.53 20.58 -5.03
CA HIS A 25 -2.13 20.17 -4.83
C HIS A 25 -1.13 21.35 -4.76
N PHE A 26 -1.54 22.53 -5.22
CA PHE A 26 -0.68 23.69 -5.37
C PHE A 26 -1.44 24.96 -5.00
N TYR A 27 -0.73 25.90 -4.40
CA TYR A 27 -1.24 27.23 -4.11
C TYR A 27 -0.33 28.30 -4.71
N LYS A 28 -0.92 29.45 -5.04
CA LYS A 28 -0.21 30.59 -5.62
C LYS A 28 0.09 31.59 -4.52
N THR A 29 1.33 32.05 -4.46
CA THR A 29 1.77 33.16 -3.59
C THR A 29 2.27 34.30 -4.46
N GLN A 30 1.81 35.50 -4.21
CA GLN A 30 2.30 36.69 -4.88
C GLN A 30 3.39 37.36 -4.04
N SER A 31 4.55 37.60 -4.63
CA SER A 31 5.61 38.41 -4.01
C SER A 31 5.22 39.89 -4.00
N GLN A 32 5.84 40.68 -3.13
CA GLN A 32 5.66 42.14 -3.11
C GLN A 32 5.97 42.79 -4.47
N ASP A 33 6.86 42.19 -5.26
CA ASP A 33 7.24 42.65 -6.61
C ASP A 33 6.23 42.24 -7.70
N GLY A 34 5.07 41.68 -7.33
CA GLY A 34 4.02 41.25 -8.25
C GLY A 34 4.25 39.88 -8.90
N ASN A 35 5.40 39.23 -8.63
CA ASN A 35 5.73 37.93 -9.20
C ASN A 35 4.91 36.80 -8.56
N VAL A 36 4.33 35.92 -9.37
CA VAL A 36 3.47 34.82 -8.89
C VAL A 36 4.27 33.52 -8.81
N MET A 37 4.43 33.00 -7.61
CA MET A 37 5.11 31.73 -7.34
C MET A 37 4.07 30.63 -7.05
N ILE A 38 4.19 29.49 -7.72
CA ILE A 38 3.37 28.30 -7.45
C ILE A 38 4.14 27.40 -6.49
N ARG A 39 3.54 27.10 -5.33
CA ARG A 39 4.15 26.25 -4.30
C ARG A 39 3.33 24.98 -4.09
N PRO A 40 4.00 23.83 -3.81
CA PRO A 40 3.30 22.60 -3.49
C PRO A 40 2.64 22.72 -2.11
N HIS A 41 1.43 22.17 -1.98
CA HIS A 41 0.72 22.17 -0.72
C HIS A 41 1.47 21.31 0.33
N PRO A 42 1.68 21.78 1.58
CA PRO A 42 2.44 21.02 2.59
C PRO A 42 1.88 19.62 2.85
N GLN A 43 0.56 19.46 2.78
CA GLN A 43 -0.11 18.17 2.93
C GLN A 43 0.30 17.14 1.89
N VAL A 44 0.78 17.56 0.69
CA VAL A 44 1.27 16.63 -0.33
C VAL A 44 2.52 15.91 0.15
N ALA A 45 3.44 16.62 0.83
CA ALA A 45 4.63 16.01 1.39
C ALA A 45 4.28 15.07 2.56
N MET A 46 3.34 15.48 3.43
CA MET A 46 2.88 14.67 4.56
C MET A 46 2.16 13.40 4.10
N MET A 47 1.32 13.51 3.07
CA MET A 47 0.65 12.38 2.41
C MET A 47 1.67 11.38 1.84
N ALA A 48 2.73 11.88 1.18
CA ALA A 48 3.77 11.02 0.63
C ALA A 48 4.56 10.28 1.72
N ASP A 49 4.81 10.92 2.86
CA ASP A 49 5.46 10.29 4.01
C ASP A 49 4.58 9.21 4.66
N ALA A 50 3.31 9.52 4.94
CA ALA A 50 2.35 8.56 5.48
C ALA A 50 2.21 7.32 4.58
N TRP A 51 2.21 7.51 3.26
CA TRP A 51 2.19 6.42 2.28
C TRP A 51 3.43 5.52 2.35
N LYS A 52 4.62 6.11 2.50
CA LYS A 52 5.87 5.34 2.66
C LYS A 52 5.84 4.51 3.94
N ARG A 53 5.41 5.10 5.06
CA ARG A 53 5.22 4.38 6.33
C ARG A 53 4.27 3.21 6.18
N LEU A 54 3.10 3.42 5.55
CA LEU A 54 2.14 2.36 5.28
C LEU A 54 2.75 1.19 4.50
N ARG A 55 3.47 1.48 3.40
CA ARG A 55 4.13 0.46 2.57
C ARG A 55 5.19 -0.34 3.33
N SER A 56 5.98 0.34 4.17
CA SER A 56 6.96 -0.34 5.02
C SER A 56 6.28 -1.29 6.01
N MET A 57 5.18 -0.87 6.64
CA MET A 57 4.45 -1.72 7.59
C MET A 57 3.80 -2.94 6.91
N LEU A 58 3.29 -2.81 5.68
CA LEU A 58 2.74 -3.96 4.94
C LEU A 58 3.78 -5.06 4.69
N THR A 59 5.05 -4.69 4.58
CA THR A 59 6.16 -5.64 4.43
C THR A 59 6.34 -6.50 5.68
N GLU A 60 6.19 -5.92 6.88
CA GLU A 60 6.25 -6.64 8.17
C GLU A 60 5.16 -7.72 8.28
N PHE A 61 4.00 -7.51 7.65
CA PHE A 61 2.92 -8.49 7.61
C PHE A 61 3.12 -9.61 6.57
N GLY A 62 4.28 -9.67 5.92
CA GLY A 62 4.55 -10.68 4.90
C GLY A 62 3.73 -10.49 3.62
N MET A 63 3.25 -9.27 3.34
CA MET A 63 2.59 -8.95 2.07
C MET A 63 3.59 -8.67 0.95
N THR A 64 4.75 -9.33 0.97
CA THR A 64 5.72 -9.27 -0.12
C THR A 64 5.62 -10.53 -0.99
N PRO A 65 5.91 -10.45 -2.30
CA PRO A 65 6.02 -11.63 -3.14
C PRO A 65 7.01 -12.67 -2.59
N ALA A 66 8.06 -12.24 -1.89
CA ALA A 66 9.06 -13.12 -1.29
C ALA A 66 8.57 -13.86 -0.03
N SER A 67 7.61 -13.30 0.69
CA SER A 67 6.98 -13.94 1.87
C SER A 67 6.00 -15.05 1.49
N ARG A 68 5.58 -15.13 0.23
CA ARG A 68 4.85 -16.30 -0.27
C ARG A 68 5.82 -17.45 -0.36
N SER A 69 5.60 -18.51 0.43
CA SER A 69 6.33 -19.77 0.29
C SER A 69 6.28 -20.21 -1.16
N LYS A 70 7.44 -20.52 -1.75
CA LYS A 70 7.50 -21.11 -3.09
C LYS A 70 6.69 -22.41 -3.05
N VAL A 71 5.66 -22.53 -3.88
CA VAL A 71 4.92 -23.79 -4.04
C VAL A 71 5.95 -24.82 -4.51
N PRO A 72 6.23 -25.88 -3.73
CA PRO A 72 7.18 -26.89 -4.15
C PRO A 72 6.67 -27.53 -5.45
N SER A 73 7.59 -27.78 -6.39
CA SER A 73 7.23 -28.62 -7.53
C SER A 73 6.87 -30.00 -6.98
N PRO A 74 5.76 -30.61 -7.44
CA PRO A 74 5.51 -32.03 -7.14
C PRO A 74 6.76 -32.83 -7.50
N GLU A 75 7.12 -33.80 -6.64
CA GLU A 75 8.22 -34.72 -6.94
C GLU A 75 7.87 -35.49 -8.23
N PRO A 76 8.87 -35.85 -9.07
CA PRO A 76 8.62 -36.61 -10.28
C PRO A 76 7.92 -37.94 -9.91
N GLY A 77 6.63 -38.07 -10.25
CA GLY A 77 5.81 -39.24 -9.94
C GLY A 77 4.76 -39.07 -8.84
N SER A 78 4.65 -37.90 -8.19
CA SER A 78 3.53 -37.66 -7.26
C SER A 78 2.22 -37.44 -8.03
N LEU A 79 1.21 -38.27 -7.77
CA LEU A 79 -0.17 -38.06 -8.24
C LEU A 79 -0.66 -36.69 -7.79
N ASP A 80 -1.26 -35.93 -8.70
CA ASP A 80 -1.90 -34.65 -8.39
C ASP A 80 -2.90 -34.84 -7.24
N PRO A 81 -2.77 -34.09 -6.12
CA PRO A 81 -3.70 -34.19 -5.00
C PRO A 81 -5.17 -34.03 -5.42
N PHE A 82 -5.43 -33.27 -6.48
CA PHE A 82 -6.78 -33.09 -7.01
C PHE A 82 -7.31 -34.33 -7.75
N SER A 83 -6.46 -35.05 -8.50
CA SER A 83 -6.88 -36.28 -9.17
C SER A 83 -7.21 -37.40 -8.18
N LYS A 84 -6.44 -37.52 -7.09
CA LYS A 84 -6.74 -38.43 -5.97
C LYS A 84 -8.09 -38.11 -5.30
N PHE A 85 -8.42 -36.82 -5.15
CA PHE A 85 -9.69 -36.39 -4.58
C PHE A 85 -10.88 -36.77 -5.46
N LEU A 86 -10.74 -36.65 -6.79
CA LEU A 86 -11.78 -37.01 -7.74
C LEU A 86 -12.04 -38.52 -7.77
N SER A 87 -10.98 -39.34 -7.78
CA SER A 87 -11.13 -40.81 -7.79
C SER A 87 -11.74 -41.36 -6.50
N ALA A 88 -11.48 -40.72 -5.36
CA ALA A 88 -12.09 -41.10 -4.07
C ALA A 88 -13.59 -40.81 -3.98
N ARG A 89 -14.19 -40.15 -4.98
CA ARG A 89 -15.62 -39.85 -5.05
C ARG A 89 -16.41 -40.80 -5.95
N GLU A 90 -15.70 -41.64 -6.72
CA GLU A 90 -16.28 -42.61 -7.65
C GLU A 90 -16.33 -44.04 -7.05
N GLU A 91 -15.75 -44.26 -5.87
CA GLU A 91 -15.97 -45.43 -4.99
C GLU A 91 -17.06 -45.14 -3.94
#